data_AF-A0A0C2NDD8-F1
#
_entry.id   AF-A0A0C2NDD8-F1
#
_cell.length_a   1.000
_cell.length_b   1.000
_cell.length_c   1.000
_cell.angle_alpha   90.00
_cell.angle_beta   90.00
_cell.angle_gamma   90.00
#
_symmetry.space_group_name_H-M   'P 1'
#
loop_
_entity.id
_entity.type
_entity.pdbx_description
1 polymer ?
#
loop_
_entity_poly.entity_id
_entity_poly.type
_entity_poly.pdbx_seq_one_letter_code
_entity_poly.pdbx_strand_id
1 'polypeptide(L)'
;MAEFKYKLCDICISPRTSVEVCCVPCLTARNIAISTDESEMLYLLLPLIVPLHSVAIIQRNRVRRVRNIIGSDFEDLAIGLCCPWCSMVQCHNEFMLTIKR
;
A
#
# COMPACT_ATOMS: atom_id res chain seq x y z
N MET A 1 11.72 -14.80 -9.92
CA MET A 1 10.52 -13.94 -9.75
C MET A 1 10.03 -14.17 -8.34
N ALA A 2 10.05 -13.15 -7.49
CA ALA A 2 9.47 -13.29 -6.16
C ALA A 2 7.96 -13.50 -6.32
N GLU A 3 7.40 -14.55 -5.72
CA GLU A 3 5.95 -14.74 -5.71
C GLU A 3 5.31 -13.60 -4.92
N PHE A 4 4.65 -12.67 -5.62
CA PHE A 4 3.77 -11.73 -4.95
C PHE A 4 2.68 -12.53 -4.24
N LYS A 5 2.61 -12.38 -2.91
CA LYS A 5 1.59 -13.03 -2.08
C LYS A 5 0.15 -12.64 -2.48
N TYR A 6 0.00 -11.48 -3.14
CA TYR A 6 -1.26 -10.93 -3.64
C TYR A 6 -1.12 -10.56 -5.12
N LYS A 7 -2.16 -10.82 -5.92
CA LYS A 7 -2.13 -10.62 -7.38
C LYS A 7 -2.36 -9.14 -7.75
N LEU A 8 -1.90 -8.74 -8.94
CA LEU A 8 -1.99 -7.39 -9.51
C LEU A 8 -3.41 -6.79 -9.66
N CYS A 9 -4.47 -7.48 -9.24
CA CYS A 9 -5.85 -6.97 -9.22
C CYS A 9 -6.62 -7.37 -7.94
N ASP A 10 -5.93 -7.53 -6.81
CA ASP A 10 -6.56 -7.90 -5.52
C ASP A 10 -7.63 -6.89 -5.04
N ILE A 11 -7.60 -5.68 -5.60
CA ILE A 11 -8.65 -4.67 -5.45
C ILE A 11 -10.05 -5.16 -5.88
N CYS A 12 -10.11 -6.09 -6.84
CA CYS A 12 -11.37 -6.67 -7.31
C CYS A 12 -11.87 -7.82 -6.43
N ILE A 13 -11.00 -8.39 -5.61
CA ILE A 13 -11.31 -9.55 -4.75
C ILE A 13 -11.84 -9.09 -3.39
N SER A 14 -11.46 -7.88 -2.95
CA SER A 14 -11.78 -7.34 -1.64
C SER A 14 -12.54 -6.01 -1.76
N PRO A 15 -13.88 -6.04 -1.97
CA PRO A 15 -14.68 -4.85 -2.28
C PRO A 15 -14.72 -3.82 -1.14
N ARG A 16 -14.48 -4.25 0.11
CA ARG A 16 -14.48 -3.35 1.26
C ARG A 16 -13.21 -2.51 1.34
N THR A 17 -12.05 -3.15 1.21
CA THR A 17 -10.74 -2.50 1.21
C THR A 17 -10.53 -1.69 -0.06
N SER A 18 -11.10 -2.09 -1.19
CA SER A 18 -11.06 -1.29 -2.42
C SER A 18 -11.85 0.01 -2.29
N VAL A 19 -13.03 -0.01 -1.68
CA VAL A 19 -13.81 1.22 -1.41
C VAL A 19 -13.04 2.14 -0.44
N GLU A 20 -12.45 1.61 0.62
CA GLU A 20 -11.67 2.42 1.57
C GLU A 20 -10.43 3.05 0.91
N VAL A 21 -9.70 2.30 0.09
CA VAL A 21 -8.52 2.77 -0.64
C VAL A 21 -8.88 3.75 -1.76
N CYS A 22 -10.00 3.55 -2.46
CA CYS A 22 -10.43 4.43 -3.54
C CYS A 22 -11.09 5.72 -3.05
N CYS A 23 -11.96 5.64 -2.05
CA CYS A 23 -12.71 6.79 -1.56
C CYS A 23 -11.94 7.60 -0.53
N VAL A 24 -11.08 6.96 0.27
CA VAL A 24 -10.33 7.64 1.34
C VAL A 24 -8.86 7.17 1.38
N PRO A 25 -8.09 7.43 0.30
CA PRO A 25 -6.69 7.01 0.19
C PRO A 25 -5.81 7.59 1.30
N CYS A 26 -6.12 8.80 1.80
CA CYS A 26 -5.40 9.47 2.88
C CYS A 26 -5.51 8.74 4.22
N LEU A 27 -6.68 8.21 4.59
CA LEU A 27 -6.84 7.42 5.79
C LEU A 27 -6.12 6.08 5.66
N THR A 28 -6.18 5.45 4.49
CA THR A 28 -5.45 4.21 4.24
C THR A 28 -3.95 4.42 4.33
N ALA A 29 -3.43 5.48 3.70
CA ALA A 29 -2.02 5.85 3.76
C ALA A 29 -1.58 6.15 5.21
N ARG A 30 -2.37 6.89 5.98
CA ARG A 30 -2.13 7.11 7.42
C ARG A 30 -2.04 5.80 8.19
N ASN A 31 -3.01 4.90 8.00
CA ASN A 31 -3.04 3.61 8.71
C ASN A 31 -1.81 2.75 8.38
N ILE A 32 -1.36 2.77 7.13
CA ILE A 32 -0.11 2.11 6.71
C ILE A 32 1.09 2.77 7.40
N ALA A 33 1.15 4.10 7.45
CA ALA A 33 2.25 4.83 8.10
C ALA A 33 2.36 4.54 9.61
N ILE A 34 1.23 4.52 10.32
CA ILE A 34 1.15 4.10 11.74
C ILE A 34 1.78 2.71 11.90
N SER A 35 1.49 1.79 10.99
CA SER A 35 1.96 0.40 11.07
C SER A 35 3.44 0.22 10.72
N THR A 36 4.05 1.21 10.05
CA THR A 36 5.48 1.21 9.67
C THR A 36 6.33 2.12 10.56
N ASP A 37 5.77 2.61 11.67
CA ASP A 37 6.39 3.56 12.61
C ASP A 37 6.82 4.86 11.90
N GLU A 38 5.97 5.37 11.00
CA GLU A 38 6.20 6.62 10.26
C GLU A 38 5.20 7.70 10.67
N SER A 39 5.52 8.96 10.34
CA SER A 39 4.72 10.12 10.74
C SER A 39 3.29 10.07 10.18
N GLU A 40 2.31 9.89 11.05
CA GLU A 40 0.89 9.78 10.67
C GLU A 40 0.38 10.98 9.87
N MET A 41 0.70 12.19 10.35
CA MET A 41 0.27 13.45 9.75
C MET A 41 0.88 13.65 8.36
N LEU A 42 2.11 13.17 8.15
CA LEU A 42 2.77 13.27 6.86
C LEU A 42 2.00 12.46 5.82
N TYR A 43 1.73 11.18 6.09
CA TYR A 43 1.03 10.31 5.14
C TYR A 43 -0.47 10.52 5.05
N LEU A 44 -1.07 11.24 6.01
CA LEU A 44 -2.43 11.74 5.88
C LEU A 44 -2.52 12.88 4.85
N LEU A 45 -1.53 13.79 4.85
CA LEU A 45 -1.52 14.97 3.98
C LEU A 45 -0.83 14.71 2.63
N LEU A 46 0.09 13.76 2.55
CA LEU A 46 0.87 13.46 1.35
C LEU A 46 -0.02 13.21 0.11
N PRO A 47 -1.10 12.40 0.18
CA PRO A 47 -1.99 12.18 -0.96
C PRO A 47 -2.76 13.41 -1.43
N LEU A 48 -2.79 14.49 -0.65
CA LEU A 48 -3.41 15.77 -1.03
C LEU A 48 -2.46 16.67 -1.83
N ILE A 49 -1.15 16.45 -1.71
CA ILE A 49 -0.10 17.31 -2.28
C ILE A 49 0.59 16.61 -3.47
N VAL A 50 0.79 15.31 -3.38
CA VAL A 50 1.47 14.53 -4.41
C VAL A 50 0.55 13.48 -5.02
N PRO A 51 0.81 13.07 -6.29
CA PRO A 51 0.06 12.00 -6.93
C PRO A 51 0.06 10.72 -6.10
N LEU A 52 -1.09 10.05 -6.08
CA LEU A 52 -1.28 8.80 -5.32
C LEU A 52 -0.25 7.72 -5.67
N HIS A 53 0.21 7.69 -6.93
CA HIS A 53 1.28 6.81 -7.41
C HIS A 53 2.55 6.95 -6.57
N SER A 54 2.99 8.17 -6.29
CA SER A 54 4.20 8.43 -5.51
C SER A 54 4.04 7.91 -4.07
N VAL A 55 2.88 8.16 -3.46
CA VAL A 55 2.59 7.68 -2.11
C VAL A 55 2.56 6.15 -2.07
N ALA A 56 1.90 5.52 -3.04
CA ALA A 56 1.78 4.07 -3.13
C ALA A 56 3.15 3.38 -3.29
N ILE A 57 4.05 3.93 -4.12
CA ILE A 57 5.41 3.40 -4.33
C ILE A 57 6.26 3.54 -3.06
N ILE A 58 6.24 4.71 -2.43
CA ILE A 58 7.02 4.97 -1.21
C ILE A 58 6.56 4.03 -0.09
N GLN A 59 5.24 3.94 0.12
CA GLN A 59 4.68 3.05 1.13
C GLN A 59 4.99 1.59 0.82
N ARG A 60 4.82 1.14 -0.42
CA ARG A 60 5.12 -0.25 -0.81
C ARG A 60 6.57 -0.64 -0.51
N ASN A 61 7.52 0.22 -0.90
CA ASN A 61 8.93 0.03 -0.60
C ASN A 61 9.19 -0.08 0.92
N ARG A 62 8.54 0.77 1.72
CA ARG A 62 8.69 0.76 3.18
C ARG A 62 8.12 -0.52 3.78
N VAL A 63 6.89 -0.86 3.40
CA VAL A 63 6.19 -2.09 3.79
C VAL A 63 7.04 -3.33 3.51
N ARG A 64 7.62 -3.42 2.31
CA ARG A 64 8.49 -4.53 1.92
C ARG A 64 9.70 -4.65 2.84
N ARG A 65 10.38 -3.55 3.15
CA ARG A 65 11.53 -3.54 4.08
C ARG A 65 11.13 -3.94 5.49
N VAL A 66 10.05 -3.36 6.02
CA VAL A 66 9.57 -3.64 7.39
C VAL A 66 9.14 -5.11 7.53
N ARG A 67 8.55 -5.70 6.48
CA ARG A 67 8.05 -7.07 6.49
C ARG A 67 9.03 -8.11 5.93
N ASN A 68 10.23 -7.71 5.53
CA ASN A 68 11.22 -8.58 4.86
C ASN A 68 10.61 -9.36 3.68
N ILE A 69 9.73 -8.72 2.90
CA ILE A 69 9.12 -9.33 1.72
C ILE A 69 10.17 -9.37 0.60
N ILE A 70 10.29 -10.51 -0.08
CA ILE A 70 11.19 -10.66 -1.22
C ILE A 70 10.59 -9.90 -2.41
N GLY A 71 11.36 -8.99 -3.00
CA GLY A 71 10.95 -8.19 -4.16
C GLY A 71 11.99 -7.12 -4.47
N SER A 72 11.78 -6.35 -5.55
CA SER A 72 12.69 -5.30 -6.01
C SER A 72 12.01 -3.92 -6.07
N ASP A 73 12.80 -2.85 -6.01
CA ASP A 73 12.29 -1.47 -6.13
C ASP A 73 11.64 -1.23 -7.50
N PHE A 74 12.12 -1.92 -8.54
CA PHE A 74 11.56 -1.84 -9.89
C PHE A 74 10.17 -2.48 -9.98
N GLU A 75 9.97 -3.59 -9.28
CA GLU A 75 8.67 -4.24 -9.15
C GLU A 75 7.67 -3.35 -8.40
N ASP A 76 8.10 -2.74 -7.29
CA ASP A 76 7.26 -1.80 -6.52
C ASP A 76 6.90 -0.55 -7.34
N LEU A 77 7.86 -0.05 -8.15
CA LEU A 77 7.63 1.03 -9.09
C LEU A 77 6.61 0.62 -10.17
N ALA A 78 6.78 -0.55 -10.80
CA ALA A 78 5.90 -1.04 -11.85
C ALA A 78 4.47 -1.23 -11.36
N ILE A 79 4.28 -1.78 -10.15
CA ILE A 79 2.96 -1.97 -9.54
C ILE A 79 2.33 -0.62 -9.19
N GLY A 80 3.10 0.27 -8.56
CA GLY A 80 2.61 1.59 -8.17
C GLY A 80 2.23 2.48 -9.36
N LEU A 81 2.89 2.32 -10.51
CA LEU A 81 2.55 3.01 -11.76
C LEU A 81 1.40 2.34 -12.52
N CYS A 82 1.30 1.01 -12.50
CA CYS A 82 0.26 0.27 -13.21
C CYS A 82 -1.11 0.40 -12.53
N CYS A 83 -1.15 0.28 -11.20
CA CYS A 83 -2.37 0.45 -10.42
C CYS A 83 -2.02 0.89 -8.98
N PRO A 84 -1.98 2.21 -8.70
CA PRO A 84 -1.59 2.71 -7.37
C PRO A 84 -2.58 2.28 -6.28
N TRP A 85 -3.87 2.16 -6.61
CA TRP A 85 -4.86 1.62 -5.69
C TRP A 85 -4.61 0.14 -5.36
N CYS A 86 -4.26 -0.68 -6.35
CA CYS A 86 -3.91 -2.08 -6.13
C CYS A 86 -2.66 -2.20 -5.24
N SER A 87 -1.66 -1.33 -5.47
CA SER A 87 -0.47 -1.23 -4.63
C SER A 87 -0.82 -0.89 -3.18
N MET A 88 -1.71 0.07 -2.95
CA MET A 88 -2.13 0.44 -1.59
C MET A 88 -3.02 -0.62 -0.92
N VAL A 89 -3.93 -1.27 -1.67
CA VAL A 89 -4.71 -2.42 -1.15
C VAL A 89 -3.77 -3.55 -0.75
N GLN A 90 -2.75 -3.82 -1.56
CA GLN A 90 -1.75 -4.83 -1.25
C GLN A 90 -0.98 -4.47 0.03
N CYS A 91 -0.52 -3.21 0.17
CA CYS A 91 0.07 -2.73 1.42
C CYS A 91 -0.90 -2.93 2.58
N HIS A 92 -2.14 -2.47 2.46
CA HIS A 92 -3.15 -2.58 3.50
C HIS A 92 -3.41 -4.04 3.92
N ASN A 93 -3.55 -4.96 2.96
CA ASN A 93 -3.77 -6.38 3.21
C ASN A 93 -2.56 -7.06 3.86
N GLU A 94 -1.34 -6.72 3.42
CA GLU A 94 -0.09 -7.21 4.00
C GLU A 94 0.06 -6.82 5.48
N PHE A 95 -0.61 -5.75 5.95
CA PHE A 95 -0.68 -5.42 7.37
C PHE A 95 -1.92 -5.97 8.09
N MET A 96 -3.13 -5.73 7.57
CA MET A 96 -4.38 -6.01 8.27
C MET A 96 -4.63 -7.50 8.51
N LEU A 97 -4.10 -8.38 7.67
CA LEU A 97 -4.21 -9.83 7.87
C LEU A 97 -3.41 -10.35 9.09
N THR A 98 -2.62 -9.50 9.76
CA THR A 98 -1.92 -9.88 11.01
C THR A 98 -2.73 -9.57 12.29
N ILE A 99 -3.76 -8.72 12.24
CA ILE A 99 -4.59 -8.39 13.42
C ILE A 99 -5.61 -9.51 13.75
N LYS A 100 -5.74 -10.53 12.89
CA LYS A 100 -6.65 -11.67 13.09
C LYS A 100 -5.99 -12.90 13.74
N ARG A 101 -4.91 -12.73 14.51
CA ARG A 101 -4.32 -13.80 15.32
C ARG A 101 -4.56 -13.56 16.80
#